data_AF-A0A1H9N9Q7-F1
#
_entry.id   AF-A0A1H9N9Q7-F1
#
_cell.length_a   1.000
_cell.length_b   1.000
_cell.length_c   1.000
_cell.angle_alpha   90.00
_cell.angle_beta   90.00
_cell.angle_gamma   90.00
#
_symmetry.space_group_name_H-M   'P 1'
#
loop_
_entity.id
_entity.type
_entity.pdbx_description
1 polymer ?
#
loop_
_entity_poly.entity_id
_entity_poly.type
_entity_poly.pdbx_seq_one_letter_code
_entity_poly.pdbx_strand_id
1 'polypeptide(L)'
;MTLTARTGPAARTGPEEPPGETAPWEGQPLTDHWETVRGLVGSPHPRPAGTDPGDGRGPAGFAPCGELPSLDGPLRGYLAAAGTRVTRLPDHRGVRWQLFDHCAAPEGRTVQEGALLLVARAAQHTRRTGRRIALLAPSSGNLANALRDALLRAHRYGLTHPDQVRVIALVPAASRHKVADSALARHPELRRRNPLVVQHGADPGSVHELAAAYCRAHARALCTGTGTALWYVRDPVEHRAAAALRAFVERDALGAAPAAGRVHAQAADTGSGLLGHRAGSALAADGAADAAGPRPLLVQQPRTCGLVLHLLTGSCSREAAPRYRYDAARRLHHQPPGSPDPHFPRTAHHPEEVVEPAFFTRAPGTAPEVSALLRAHRGTGIVVSRYECLTRYPSLRALLGPAGVALPADPARLADWSLVMTLTGALNAVERGLLTAPEVVVHRTASHSAAERTPVPGALARYADSADELHAVLTGALDDRGRSR
;
A
#
# COMPACT_ATOMS: atom_id res chain seq x y z
N MET A 1 37.05 -59.99 43.52
CA MET A 1 37.31 -59.73 42.09
C MET A 1 36.34 -58.64 41.63
N THR A 2 36.91 -57.45 41.44
CA THR A 2 36.55 -56.32 40.57
C THR A 2 35.07 -56.03 40.27
N LEU A 3 34.53 -55.03 40.96
CA LEU A 3 33.38 -54.21 40.56
C LEU A 3 33.82 -53.24 39.44
N THR A 4 33.23 -53.35 38.25
CA THR A 4 33.40 -52.39 37.15
C THR A 4 32.19 -51.45 37.08
N ALA A 5 32.43 -50.19 37.45
CA ALA A 5 31.51 -49.08 37.26
C ALA A 5 31.41 -48.71 35.77
N ARG A 6 30.18 -48.63 35.25
CA ARG A 6 29.88 -48.05 33.93
C ARG A 6 29.71 -46.53 34.09
N THR A 7 30.70 -45.77 33.65
CA THR A 7 30.61 -44.31 33.44
C THR A 7 29.80 -44.03 32.17
N GLY A 8 28.69 -43.30 32.30
CA GLY A 8 27.93 -42.74 31.16
C GLY A 8 28.67 -41.56 30.52
N PRO A 9 28.35 -41.20 29.26
CA PRO A 9 29.01 -40.11 28.56
C PRO A 9 28.60 -38.76 29.15
N ALA A 10 29.59 -37.96 29.52
CA ALA A 10 29.44 -36.59 29.97
C ALA A 10 28.82 -35.72 28.86
N ALA A 11 27.72 -35.03 29.19
CA ALA A 11 27.16 -33.98 28.37
C ALA A 11 28.19 -32.85 28.23
N ARG A 12 28.69 -32.63 27.02
CA ARG A 12 29.45 -31.42 26.69
C ARG A 12 28.47 -30.27 26.57
N THR A 13 28.32 -29.50 27.65
CA THR A 13 27.82 -28.13 27.61
C THR A 13 28.88 -27.25 26.93
N GLY A 14 28.86 -27.22 25.60
CA GLY A 14 29.52 -26.15 24.86
C GLY A 14 28.81 -24.82 25.16
N PRO A 15 29.52 -23.69 25.20
CA PRO A 15 28.88 -22.38 25.27
C PRO A 15 27.97 -22.22 24.05
N GLU A 16 26.69 -21.88 24.28
CA GLU A 16 25.82 -21.40 23.22
C GLU A 16 26.50 -20.20 22.57
N GLU A 17 26.97 -20.39 21.33
CA GLU A 17 27.34 -19.27 20.48
C GLU A 17 26.12 -18.33 20.39
N PRO A 18 26.31 -17.01 20.55
CA PRO A 18 25.21 -16.07 20.32
C PRO A 18 24.66 -16.34 18.90
N PRO A 19 23.33 -16.38 18.70
CA PRO A 19 22.75 -16.66 17.40
C PRO A 19 23.35 -15.67 16.41
N GLY A 20 24.12 -16.20 15.46
CA GLY A 20 24.79 -15.41 14.43
C GLY A 20 23.79 -14.49 13.76
N GLU A 21 24.21 -13.24 13.58
CA GLU A 21 23.42 -12.21 12.90
C GLU A 21 23.12 -12.71 11.48
N THR A 22 21.92 -13.27 11.28
CA THR A 22 21.51 -13.75 9.96
C THR A 22 21.41 -12.55 9.04
N ALA A 23 22.24 -12.53 8.00
CA ALA A 23 22.23 -11.49 6.98
C ALA A 23 20.81 -11.29 6.43
N PRO A 24 20.41 -10.04 6.08
CA PRO A 24 19.10 -9.78 5.52
C PRO A 24 18.93 -10.51 4.18
N TRP A 25 17.72 -11.00 3.92
CA TRP A 25 17.36 -11.52 2.61
C TRP A 25 17.04 -10.36 1.67
N GLU A 26 17.50 -10.42 0.42
CA GLU A 26 17.20 -9.45 -0.63
C GLU A 26 16.78 -10.17 -1.91
N GLY A 27 15.82 -9.60 -2.63
CA GLY A 27 15.34 -10.17 -3.89
C GLY A 27 14.56 -9.20 -4.76
N GLN A 28 14.21 -9.64 -5.96
CA GLN A 28 13.55 -8.85 -7.00
C GLN A 28 12.22 -9.52 -7.38
N PRO A 29 11.20 -9.51 -6.50
CA PRO A 29 10.02 -10.35 -6.62
C PRO A 29 9.27 -10.22 -7.94
N LEU A 30 9.17 -9.00 -8.49
CA LEU A 30 8.53 -8.79 -9.78
C LEU A 30 9.26 -9.53 -10.91
N THR A 31 10.59 -9.59 -10.85
CA THR A 31 11.41 -10.27 -11.86
C THR A 31 11.43 -11.77 -11.62
N ASP A 32 11.59 -12.18 -10.36
CA ASP A 32 11.76 -13.58 -9.96
C ASP A 32 10.47 -14.39 -10.16
N HIS A 33 9.31 -13.76 -9.95
CA HIS A 33 7.99 -14.37 -10.06
C HIS A 33 7.14 -13.80 -11.19
N TRP A 34 7.77 -13.28 -12.26
CA TRP A 34 7.08 -12.52 -13.31
C TRP A 34 5.93 -13.29 -13.96
N GLU A 35 6.11 -14.56 -14.32
CA GLU A 35 5.05 -15.34 -14.99
C GLU A 35 3.83 -15.55 -14.07
N THR A 36 4.04 -15.73 -12.76
CA THR A 36 2.95 -15.75 -11.78
C THR A 36 2.20 -14.42 -11.76
N VAL A 37 2.92 -13.28 -11.80
CA VAL A 37 2.30 -11.95 -11.86
C VAL A 37 1.51 -11.75 -13.15
N ARG A 38 2.06 -12.18 -14.29
CA ARG A 38 1.36 -12.15 -15.58
C ARG A 38 0.07 -12.97 -15.51
N GLY A 39 0.13 -14.17 -14.93
CA GLY A 39 -1.05 -15.01 -14.73
C GLY A 39 -2.10 -14.33 -13.84
N LEU A 40 -1.67 -13.72 -12.73
CA LEU A 40 -2.54 -12.99 -11.80
C LEU A 40 -3.22 -11.78 -12.45
N VAL A 41 -2.48 -10.95 -13.18
CA VAL A 41 -3.02 -9.77 -13.87
C VAL A 41 -3.87 -10.16 -15.08
N GLY A 42 -3.51 -11.25 -15.77
CA GLY A 42 -4.22 -11.79 -16.93
C GLY A 42 -5.51 -12.55 -16.58
N SER A 43 -5.62 -13.06 -15.35
CA SER A 43 -6.78 -13.81 -14.89
C SER A 43 -8.03 -12.92 -14.88
N PRO A 44 -9.16 -13.36 -15.47
CA PRO A 44 -10.40 -12.60 -15.45
C PRO A 44 -10.85 -12.46 -14.00
N HIS A 45 -10.61 -11.29 -13.40
CA HIS A 45 -11.15 -11.00 -12.09
C HIS A 45 -12.67 -10.98 -12.20
N PRO A 46 -13.41 -11.60 -11.27
CA PRO A 46 -14.86 -11.48 -11.23
C PRO A 46 -15.17 -9.99 -11.09
N ARG A 47 -15.59 -9.38 -12.19
CA ARG A 47 -16.07 -8.02 -12.17
C ARG A 47 -17.42 -8.05 -11.46
N PRO A 48 -17.75 -7.05 -10.62
CA PRO A 48 -19.09 -6.95 -10.06
C PRO A 48 -20.12 -7.06 -11.19
N ALA A 49 -21.12 -7.92 -10.99
CA ALA A 49 -22.14 -8.22 -11.99
C ALA A 49 -22.71 -6.93 -12.61
N GLY A 50 -22.68 -6.84 -13.94
CA GLY A 50 -23.11 -5.66 -14.71
C GLY A 50 -22.06 -5.04 -15.63
N THR A 51 -20.83 -5.56 -15.67
CA THR A 51 -19.80 -5.12 -16.63
C THR A 51 -19.54 -6.17 -17.70
N ASP A 52 -20.25 -6.05 -18.81
CA ASP A 52 -20.07 -6.90 -19.99
C ASP A 52 -18.63 -6.88 -20.52
N PRO A 53 -18.17 -7.97 -21.16
CA PRO A 53 -16.95 -8.00 -21.92
C PRO A 53 -17.23 -7.48 -23.35
N GLY A 54 -16.96 -6.21 -23.63
CA GLY A 54 -16.94 -5.74 -25.02
C GLY A 54 -17.11 -4.24 -25.22
N ASP A 55 -16.30 -3.68 -26.11
CA ASP A 55 -16.62 -2.54 -26.98
C ASP A 55 -16.95 -1.16 -26.39
N GLY A 56 -16.74 -0.93 -25.09
CA GLY A 56 -16.78 0.44 -24.54
C GLY A 56 -18.14 1.14 -24.67
N ARG A 57 -19.24 0.39 -24.67
CA ARG A 57 -20.61 0.93 -24.74
C ARG A 57 -21.39 0.88 -23.41
N GLY A 58 -20.81 0.33 -22.34
CA GLY A 58 -21.40 0.37 -21.00
C GLY A 58 -20.90 1.57 -20.16
N PRO A 59 -21.59 1.93 -19.06
CA PRO A 59 -21.15 2.95 -18.10
C PRO A 59 -19.85 2.58 -17.34
N ALA A 60 -19.31 1.39 -17.59
CA ALA A 60 -18.02 0.93 -17.11
C ALA A 60 -16.90 1.45 -18.05
N GLY A 61 -16.09 2.39 -17.55
CA GLY A 61 -15.01 3.02 -18.30
C GLY A 61 -13.98 2.04 -18.87
N PHE A 62 -13.13 2.54 -19.77
CA PHE A 62 -12.05 1.78 -20.39
C PHE A 62 -11.05 1.23 -19.36
N ALA A 63 -10.63 -0.01 -19.54
CA ALA A 63 -9.46 -0.60 -18.92
C ALA A 63 -8.74 -1.48 -19.97
N PRO A 64 -7.39 -1.45 -20.04
CA PRO A 64 -6.65 -2.32 -20.95
C PRO A 64 -6.95 -3.81 -20.74
N CYS A 65 -6.65 -4.68 -21.71
CA CYS A 65 -6.62 -6.13 -21.45
C CYS A 65 -5.56 -6.47 -20.39
N GLY A 66 -5.72 -7.58 -19.66
CA GLY A 66 -4.83 -8.02 -18.57
C GLY A 66 -3.42 -8.45 -19.00
N GLU A 67 -3.00 -8.08 -20.20
CA GLU A 67 -1.74 -8.53 -20.79
C GLU A 67 -0.58 -7.65 -20.29
N LEU A 68 0.44 -8.29 -19.73
CA LEU A 68 1.70 -7.68 -19.35
C LEU A 68 2.80 -8.04 -20.36
N PRO A 69 3.80 -7.16 -20.57
CA PRO A 69 4.88 -7.39 -21.53
C PRO A 69 5.74 -8.61 -21.16
N SER A 70 6.41 -9.19 -22.14
CA SER A 70 7.40 -10.24 -21.91
C SER A 70 8.62 -9.70 -21.14
N LEU A 71 9.24 -10.54 -20.31
CA LEU A 71 10.38 -10.13 -19.48
C LEU A 71 11.69 -10.03 -20.27
N ASP A 72 11.94 -8.84 -20.82
CA ASP A 72 13.17 -8.48 -21.53
C ASP A 72 14.10 -7.58 -20.69
N GLY A 73 15.26 -7.18 -21.26
CA GLY A 73 16.22 -6.30 -20.60
C GLY A 73 15.62 -4.96 -20.15
N PRO A 74 14.93 -4.21 -21.05
CA PRO A 74 14.19 -3.00 -20.69
C PRO A 74 13.21 -3.18 -19.53
N LEU A 75 12.41 -4.25 -19.54
CA LEU A 75 11.44 -4.51 -18.48
C LEU A 75 12.13 -4.85 -17.16
N ARG A 76 13.21 -5.64 -17.17
CA ARG A 76 14.00 -5.93 -15.96
C ARG A 76 14.56 -4.66 -15.32
N GLY A 77 15.15 -3.77 -16.13
CA GLY A 77 15.65 -2.48 -15.63
C GLY A 77 14.54 -1.61 -15.03
N TYR A 78 13.38 -1.60 -15.67
CA TYR A 78 12.19 -0.92 -15.17
C TYR A 78 11.72 -1.47 -13.81
N LEU A 79 11.61 -2.81 -13.69
CA LEU A 79 11.10 -3.51 -12.50
C LEU A 79 12.10 -3.54 -11.33
N ALA A 80 13.39 -3.32 -11.58
CA ALA A 80 14.44 -3.33 -10.54
C ALA A 80 14.19 -2.36 -9.36
N ALA A 81 13.29 -1.38 -9.53
CA ALA A 81 12.82 -0.49 -8.48
C ALA A 81 12.04 -1.20 -7.36
N ALA A 82 11.48 -2.38 -7.62
CA ALA A 82 10.69 -3.16 -6.67
C ALA A 82 11.54 -4.15 -5.87
N GLY A 83 12.79 -3.78 -5.59
CA GLY A 83 13.67 -4.59 -4.75
C GLY A 83 13.14 -4.65 -3.32
N THR A 84 13.08 -5.86 -2.79
CA THR A 84 12.54 -6.15 -1.46
C THR A 84 13.64 -6.66 -0.55
N ARG A 85 13.56 -6.29 0.73
CA ARG A 85 14.42 -6.82 1.78
C ARG A 85 13.59 -7.38 2.93
N VAL A 86 14.01 -8.50 3.48
CA VAL A 86 13.48 -9.03 4.74
C VAL A 86 14.57 -9.00 5.79
N THR A 87 14.30 -8.36 6.92
CA THR A 87 15.29 -8.15 7.98
C THR A 87 14.70 -8.52 9.34
N ARG A 88 15.42 -9.32 10.11
CA ARG A 88 15.05 -9.61 11.48
C ARG A 88 15.22 -8.35 12.33
N LEU A 89 14.20 -8.01 13.10
CA LEU A 89 14.23 -6.97 14.11
C LEU A 89 14.50 -7.59 15.49
N PRO A 90 14.98 -6.80 16.47
CA PRO A 90 15.09 -7.26 17.86
C PRO A 90 13.78 -7.88 18.37
N ASP A 91 13.90 -9.00 19.09
CA ASP A 91 12.76 -9.68 19.70
C ASP A 91 12.11 -8.76 20.77
N HIS A 92 10.79 -8.83 20.92
CA HIS A 92 10.06 -8.06 21.92
C HIS A 92 9.04 -8.94 22.64
N ARG A 93 9.17 -9.06 23.97
CA ARG A 93 8.31 -9.90 24.83
C ARG A 93 8.18 -11.35 24.34
N GLY A 94 9.29 -11.95 23.88
CA GLY A 94 9.31 -13.32 23.37
C GLY A 94 8.69 -13.51 21.98
N VAL A 95 8.30 -12.42 21.31
CA VAL A 95 7.84 -12.43 19.92
C VAL A 95 9.01 -12.11 19.01
N ARG A 96 9.20 -12.90 17.95
CA ARG A 96 10.17 -12.65 16.88
C ARG A 96 9.59 -11.66 15.88
N TRP A 97 10.39 -10.69 15.47
CA TRP A 97 9.95 -9.62 14.58
C TRP A 97 10.72 -9.65 13.27
N GLN A 98 9.99 -9.54 12.17
CA GLN A 98 10.54 -9.43 10.83
C GLN A 98 10.04 -8.13 10.20
N LEU A 99 10.94 -7.34 9.64
CA LEU A 99 10.60 -6.23 8.76
C LEU A 99 10.61 -6.73 7.33
N PHE A 100 9.46 -6.65 6.68
CA PHE A 100 9.33 -6.86 5.26
C PHE A 100 9.32 -5.49 4.57
N ASP A 101 10.46 -5.11 4.01
CA ASP A 101 10.70 -3.81 3.39
C ASP A 101 10.52 -3.84 1.86
N HIS A 102 9.37 -3.31 1.40
CA HIS A 102 9.05 -3.16 -0.02
C HIS A 102 9.70 -1.90 -0.63
N CYS A 103 10.43 -1.13 0.18
CA CYS A 103 11.10 0.11 -0.21
C CYS A 103 12.63 -0.01 -0.14
N ALA A 104 13.17 -1.23 -0.13
CA ALA A 104 14.58 -1.48 0.11
C ALA A 104 15.48 -0.99 -1.04
N ALA A 105 14.98 -1.03 -2.28
CA ALA A 105 15.71 -0.49 -3.42
C ALA A 105 15.96 1.03 -3.24
N PRO A 106 17.19 1.53 -3.44
CA PRO A 106 17.51 2.96 -3.32
C PRO A 106 16.62 3.85 -4.20
N GLU A 107 16.30 3.36 -5.40
CA GLU A 107 15.40 4.01 -6.36
C GLU A 107 13.91 3.72 -6.08
N GLY A 108 13.61 2.72 -5.25
CA GLY A 108 12.27 2.20 -4.95
C GLY A 108 11.54 2.93 -3.84
N ARG A 109 12.15 3.97 -3.24
CA ARG A 109 11.51 4.72 -2.15
C ARG A 109 10.13 5.24 -2.57
N THR A 110 9.90 5.63 -3.83
CA THR A 110 8.60 6.10 -4.34
C THR A 110 7.69 5.01 -4.91
N VAL A 111 8.22 3.81 -5.13
CA VAL A 111 7.60 2.86 -6.06
C VAL A 111 6.71 1.88 -5.31
N GLN A 112 5.45 1.82 -5.74
CA GLN A 112 4.54 0.73 -5.40
C GLN A 112 4.54 -0.24 -6.58
N GLU A 113 4.73 -1.53 -6.34
CA GLU A 113 4.87 -2.54 -7.39
C GLU A 113 3.65 -2.55 -8.31
N GLY A 114 2.46 -2.31 -7.77
CA GLY A 114 1.26 -2.23 -8.59
C GLY A 114 1.20 -0.99 -9.50
N ALA A 115 1.87 0.11 -9.16
CA ALA A 115 2.04 1.24 -10.07
C ALA A 115 2.97 0.87 -11.24
N LEU A 116 4.01 0.05 -10.99
CA LEU A 116 4.86 -0.48 -12.06
C LEU A 116 4.05 -1.35 -13.01
N LEU A 117 3.22 -2.24 -12.48
CA LEU A 117 2.35 -3.11 -13.26
C LEU A 117 1.30 -2.34 -14.07
N LEU A 118 0.69 -1.30 -13.49
CA LEU A 118 -0.27 -0.43 -14.18
C LEU A 118 0.34 0.22 -15.42
N VAL A 119 1.52 0.83 -15.26
CA VAL A 119 2.20 1.51 -16.38
C VAL A 119 2.74 0.50 -17.39
N ALA A 120 3.24 -0.66 -16.97
CA ALA A 120 3.68 -1.73 -17.89
C ALA A 120 2.51 -2.27 -18.73
N ARG A 121 1.34 -2.47 -18.12
CA ARG A 121 0.11 -2.88 -18.81
C ARG A 121 -0.37 -1.81 -19.79
N ALA A 122 -0.34 -0.54 -19.40
CA ALA A 122 -0.67 0.57 -20.30
C ALA A 122 0.30 0.61 -21.50
N ALA A 123 1.61 0.49 -21.24
CA ALA A 123 2.63 0.44 -22.28
C ALA A 123 2.39 -0.73 -23.26
N GLN A 124 2.15 -1.94 -22.74
CA GLN A 124 1.85 -3.12 -23.58
C GLN A 124 0.60 -2.91 -24.44
N HIS A 125 -0.47 -2.37 -23.86
CA HIS A 125 -1.68 -2.06 -24.62
C HIS A 125 -1.42 -1.06 -25.74
N THR A 126 -0.69 0.03 -25.46
CA THR A 126 -0.37 1.04 -26.48
C THR A 126 0.50 0.47 -27.59
N ARG A 127 1.49 -0.38 -27.26
CA ARG A 127 2.34 -1.08 -28.24
C ARG A 127 1.51 -2.00 -29.15
N ARG A 128 0.58 -2.76 -28.57
CA ARG A 128 -0.24 -3.73 -29.32
C ARG A 128 -1.30 -3.08 -30.20
N THR A 129 -1.88 -1.98 -29.75
CA THR A 129 -3.09 -1.39 -30.37
C THR A 129 -2.86 -0.06 -31.06
N GLY A 130 -1.71 0.59 -30.83
CA GLY A 130 -1.46 1.98 -31.21
C GLY A 130 -2.30 3.01 -30.44
N ARG A 131 -3.21 2.58 -29.56
CA ARG A 131 -4.13 3.48 -28.85
C ARG A 131 -3.45 4.08 -27.62
N ARG A 132 -3.47 5.41 -27.53
CA ARG A 132 -2.93 6.17 -26.39
C ARG A 132 -3.78 5.98 -25.15
N ILE A 133 -3.15 6.02 -23.97
CA ILE A 133 -3.81 5.87 -22.67
C ILE A 133 -3.50 7.06 -21.76
N ALA A 134 -4.52 7.56 -21.08
CA ALA A 134 -4.39 8.45 -19.94
C ALA A 134 -4.94 7.76 -18.68
N LEU A 135 -4.09 7.56 -17.67
CA LEU A 135 -4.48 7.03 -16.37
C LEU A 135 -5.00 8.19 -15.50
N LEU A 136 -6.27 8.15 -15.10
CA LEU A 136 -6.84 9.04 -14.11
C LEU A 136 -6.80 8.34 -12.74
N ALA A 137 -5.95 8.83 -11.86
CA ALA A 137 -5.69 8.23 -10.56
C ALA A 137 -6.04 9.20 -9.41
N PRO A 138 -7.23 9.08 -8.79
CA PRO A 138 -7.46 9.70 -7.50
C PRO A 138 -6.49 9.09 -6.47
N SER A 139 -5.87 9.95 -5.66
CA SER A 139 -4.81 9.53 -4.75
C SER A 139 -4.68 10.45 -3.56
N SER A 140 -4.26 9.88 -2.43
CA SER A 140 -3.72 10.59 -1.27
C SER A 140 -2.28 11.07 -1.43
N GLY A 141 -1.64 10.85 -2.57
CA GLY A 141 -0.26 11.24 -2.84
C GLY A 141 0.68 10.06 -3.06
N ASN A 142 0.53 8.95 -2.31
CA ASN A 142 1.44 7.79 -2.43
C ASN A 142 1.32 7.12 -3.82
N LEU A 143 0.09 6.79 -4.24
CA LEU A 143 -0.15 6.26 -5.59
C LEU A 143 0.21 7.28 -6.68
N ALA A 144 -0.07 8.57 -6.46
CA ALA A 144 0.30 9.62 -7.40
C ALA A 144 1.82 9.67 -7.62
N ASN A 145 2.63 9.61 -6.56
CA ASN A 145 4.08 9.53 -6.66
C ASN A 145 4.53 8.24 -7.36
N ALA A 146 3.97 7.10 -6.96
CA ALA A 146 4.34 5.80 -7.51
C ALA A 146 4.06 5.73 -9.03
N LEU A 147 2.91 6.20 -9.48
CA LEU A 147 2.56 6.23 -10.92
C LEU A 147 3.42 7.21 -11.71
N ARG A 148 3.70 8.39 -11.14
CA ARG A 148 4.55 9.40 -11.79
C ARG A 148 5.99 8.90 -11.93
N ASP A 149 6.52 8.27 -10.89
CA ASP A 149 7.84 7.67 -10.92
C ASP A 149 7.91 6.47 -11.87
N ALA A 150 6.92 5.56 -11.80
CA ALA A 150 6.79 4.46 -12.76
C ALA A 150 6.75 4.97 -14.21
N LEU A 151 5.99 6.02 -14.52
CA LEU A 151 5.97 6.59 -15.87
C LEU A 151 7.33 7.14 -16.31
N LEU A 152 8.04 7.87 -15.42
CA LEU A 152 9.39 8.36 -15.72
C LEU A 152 10.38 7.21 -15.96
N ARG A 153 10.30 6.14 -15.17
CA ARG A 153 11.11 4.93 -15.39
C ARG A 153 10.75 4.28 -16.72
N ALA A 154 9.47 4.17 -17.04
CA ALA A 154 9.01 3.60 -18.30
C ALA A 154 9.55 4.38 -19.51
N HIS A 155 9.64 5.71 -19.42
CA HIS A 155 10.33 6.52 -20.44
C HIS A 155 11.83 6.23 -20.49
N ARG A 156 12.51 6.20 -19.33
CA ARG A 156 13.96 5.95 -19.24
C ARG A 156 14.36 4.61 -19.84
N TYR A 157 13.59 3.56 -19.59
CA TYR A 157 13.85 2.21 -20.10
C TYR A 157 13.20 1.95 -21.46
N GLY A 158 12.61 2.95 -22.11
CA GLY A 158 12.02 2.80 -23.43
C GLY A 158 10.78 1.90 -23.49
N LEU A 159 10.09 1.69 -22.36
CA LEU A 159 8.83 0.94 -22.32
C LEU A 159 7.71 1.69 -23.04
N THR A 160 7.69 3.02 -22.93
CA THR A 160 6.67 3.86 -23.58
C THR A 160 7.21 5.27 -23.87
N HIS A 161 6.71 5.90 -24.94
CA HIS A 161 7.00 7.29 -25.28
C HIS A 161 6.03 8.27 -24.58
N PRO A 162 6.43 9.52 -24.26
CA PRO A 162 5.56 10.51 -23.61
C PRO A 162 4.24 10.87 -24.31
N ASP A 163 4.01 10.44 -25.55
CA ASP A 163 2.72 10.63 -26.24
C ASP A 163 1.79 9.42 -26.15
N GLN A 164 2.30 8.26 -25.70
CA GLN A 164 1.55 7.01 -25.63
C GLN A 164 0.83 6.82 -24.30
N VAL A 165 1.53 7.04 -23.18
CA VAL A 165 1.00 6.85 -21.82
C VAL A 165 1.14 8.14 -21.03
N ARG A 166 0.05 8.54 -20.36
CA ARG A 166 -0.03 9.75 -19.53
C ARG A 166 -0.59 9.42 -18.16
N VAL A 167 -0.12 10.11 -17.12
CA VAL A 167 -0.62 9.98 -15.74
C VAL A 167 -1.21 11.32 -15.30
N ILE A 168 -2.50 11.30 -14.98
CA ILE A 168 -3.25 12.39 -14.38
C ILE A 168 -3.47 12.03 -12.92
N ALA A 169 -2.73 12.69 -12.03
CA ALA A 169 -2.88 12.49 -10.59
C ALA A 169 -3.91 13.48 -10.05
N LEU A 170 -4.99 13.00 -9.44
CA LEU A 170 -6.00 13.82 -8.76
C LEU A 170 -5.82 13.65 -7.25
N VAL A 171 -5.46 14.72 -6.55
CA VAL A 171 -5.19 14.67 -5.10
C VAL A 171 -5.98 15.73 -4.34
N PRO A 172 -6.36 15.48 -3.07
CA PRO A 172 -6.95 16.53 -2.25
C PRO A 172 -5.88 17.55 -1.85
N ALA A 173 -6.28 18.81 -1.67
CA ALA A 173 -5.39 19.92 -1.32
C ALA A 173 -4.55 19.61 -0.06
N ALA A 174 -5.17 18.99 0.94
CA ALA A 174 -4.51 18.57 2.18
C ALA A 174 -3.32 17.62 1.95
N SER A 175 -3.33 16.82 0.88
CA SER A 175 -2.29 15.84 0.57
C SER A 175 -1.34 16.27 -0.54
N ARG A 176 -1.52 17.46 -1.12
CA ARG A 176 -0.66 17.97 -2.21
C ARG A 176 0.82 17.96 -1.83
N HIS A 177 1.13 18.30 -0.59
CA HIS A 177 2.50 18.35 -0.07
C HIS A 177 3.22 16.99 -0.12
N LYS A 178 2.49 15.87 -0.21
CA LYS A 178 3.10 14.53 -0.35
C LYS A 178 3.59 14.27 -1.77
N VAL A 179 3.06 14.95 -2.79
CA VAL A 179 3.44 14.70 -4.19
C VAL A 179 4.77 15.37 -4.50
N ALA A 180 5.76 14.56 -4.83
CA ALA A 180 7.14 14.96 -5.01
C ALA A 180 7.36 15.67 -6.35
N ASP A 181 8.20 16.69 -6.33
CA ASP A 181 8.74 17.30 -7.53
C ASP A 181 9.63 16.32 -8.30
N SER A 182 9.48 16.28 -9.62
CA SER A 182 10.19 15.35 -10.50
C SER A 182 10.28 15.92 -11.92
N ALA A 183 10.96 15.22 -12.83
CA ALA A 183 11.01 15.63 -14.23
C ALA A 183 9.61 15.80 -14.87
N LEU A 184 8.60 15.05 -14.40
CA LEU A 184 7.21 15.22 -14.84
C LEU A 184 6.59 16.55 -14.40
N ALA A 185 7.10 17.22 -13.37
CA ALA A 185 6.64 18.53 -12.95
C ALA A 185 7.54 19.66 -13.48
N ARG A 186 8.85 19.44 -13.55
CA ARG A 186 9.83 20.45 -13.99
C ARG A 186 9.82 20.68 -15.50
N HIS A 187 9.75 19.61 -16.31
CA HIS A 187 9.80 19.74 -17.77
C HIS A 187 8.45 20.25 -18.31
N PRO A 188 8.39 21.38 -19.05
CA PRO A 188 7.11 21.98 -19.47
C PRO A 188 6.19 21.04 -20.26
N GLU A 189 6.76 20.28 -21.20
CA GLU A 189 6.01 19.32 -22.02
C GLU A 189 5.42 18.17 -21.18
N LEU A 190 6.25 17.53 -20.35
CA LEU A 190 5.82 16.43 -19.50
C LEU A 190 4.80 16.91 -18.45
N ARG A 191 4.99 18.12 -17.89
CA ARG A 191 4.05 18.74 -16.95
C ARG A 191 2.69 18.96 -17.57
N ARG A 192 2.63 19.45 -18.82
CA ARG A 192 1.36 19.63 -19.53
C ARG A 192 0.64 18.30 -19.70
N ARG A 193 1.35 17.27 -20.16
CA ARG A 193 0.77 15.95 -20.48
C ARG A 193 0.40 15.13 -19.25
N ASN A 194 1.04 15.40 -18.11
CA ASN A 194 0.89 14.63 -16.87
C ASN A 194 0.53 15.54 -15.70
N PRO A 195 -0.63 16.21 -15.74
CA PRO A 195 -1.00 17.21 -14.77
C PRO A 195 -1.16 16.58 -13.37
N LEU A 196 -0.66 17.31 -12.36
CA LEU A 196 -1.10 17.15 -10.99
C LEU A 196 -2.32 18.05 -10.78
N VAL A 197 -3.48 17.42 -10.59
CA VAL A 197 -4.74 18.11 -10.33
C VAL A 197 -5.03 18.06 -8.84
N VAL A 198 -5.39 19.20 -8.28
CA VAL A 198 -5.69 19.39 -6.87
C VAL A 198 -7.15 19.77 -6.70
N GLN A 199 -7.81 19.10 -5.77
CA GLN A 199 -9.20 19.35 -5.41
C GLN A 199 -9.25 19.92 -3.98
N HIS A 200 -10.03 20.98 -3.77
CA HIS A 200 -10.12 21.77 -2.53
C HIS A 200 -11.25 21.32 -1.59
N GLY A 201 -11.80 20.13 -1.79
CA GLY A 201 -12.90 19.62 -0.98
C GLY A 201 -12.53 19.51 0.50
N ALA A 202 -13.51 19.79 1.36
CA ALA A 202 -13.37 19.63 2.80
C ALA A 202 -13.16 18.17 3.21
N ASP A 203 -13.71 17.21 2.45
CA ASP A 203 -13.46 15.79 2.64
C ASP A 203 -12.45 15.27 1.60
N PRO A 204 -11.26 14.78 2.03
CA PRO A 204 -10.25 14.26 1.11
C PRO A 204 -10.74 13.11 0.22
N GLY A 205 -11.75 12.34 0.65
CA GLY A 205 -12.33 11.24 -0.12
C GLY A 205 -13.11 11.69 -1.36
N SER A 206 -13.53 12.96 -1.41
CA SER A 206 -14.30 13.53 -2.53
C SER A 206 -13.56 13.49 -3.87
N VAL A 207 -12.23 13.29 -3.90
CA VAL A 207 -11.47 13.04 -5.13
C VAL A 207 -11.95 11.80 -5.90
N HIS A 208 -12.42 10.75 -5.21
CA HIS A 208 -12.98 9.56 -5.85
C HIS A 208 -14.35 9.84 -6.47
N GLU A 209 -15.15 10.67 -5.80
CA GLU A 209 -16.47 11.10 -6.28
C GLU A 209 -16.32 11.97 -7.52
N LEU A 210 -15.40 12.93 -7.49
CA LEU A 210 -15.07 13.80 -8.62
C LEU A 210 -14.58 12.98 -9.82
N ALA A 211 -13.61 12.07 -9.62
CA ALA A 211 -13.11 11.21 -10.70
C ALA A 211 -14.23 10.34 -11.29
N ALA A 212 -15.09 9.77 -10.45
CA ALA A 212 -16.23 8.96 -10.91
C ALA A 212 -17.28 9.80 -11.66
N ALA A 213 -17.59 11.01 -11.19
CA ALA A 213 -18.50 11.93 -11.85
C ALA A 213 -17.96 12.33 -13.23
N TYR A 214 -16.68 12.67 -13.31
CA TYR A 214 -16.00 12.96 -14.57
C TYR A 214 -16.07 11.80 -15.55
N CYS A 215 -15.77 10.57 -15.10
CA CYS A 215 -15.81 9.41 -15.99
C CYS A 215 -17.21 9.17 -16.56
N ARG A 216 -18.26 9.37 -15.76
CA ARG A 216 -19.65 9.24 -16.22
C ARG A 216 -20.04 10.32 -17.24
N ALA A 217 -19.64 11.57 -17.01
CA ALA A 217 -20.04 12.71 -17.83
C ALA A 217 -19.21 12.85 -19.12
N HIS A 218 -17.89 12.67 -19.03
CA HIS A 218 -16.95 13.23 -20.03
C HIS A 218 -15.99 12.22 -20.66
N ALA A 219 -15.84 11.00 -20.12
CA ALA A 219 -14.82 10.06 -20.62
C ALA A 219 -14.98 9.72 -22.11
N ARG A 220 -16.24 9.55 -22.57
CA ARG A 220 -16.53 9.25 -23.98
C ARG A 220 -16.20 10.45 -24.88
N ALA A 221 -16.66 11.64 -24.50
CA ALA A 221 -16.39 12.87 -25.25
C ALA A 221 -14.87 13.14 -25.36
N LEU A 222 -14.14 12.99 -24.25
CA LEU A 222 -12.69 13.12 -24.22
C LEU A 222 -12.01 12.13 -25.18
N CYS A 223 -12.41 10.87 -25.15
CA CYS A 223 -11.85 9.84 -26.02
C CYS A 223 -12.11 10.12 -27.50
N THR A 224 -13.32 10.54 -27.87
CA THR A 224 -13.66 10.89 -29.25
C THR A 224 -12.91 12.14 -29.71
N GLY A 225 -12.77 13.14 -28.84
CA GLY A 225 -12.09 14.40 -29.17
C GLY A 225 -10.57 14.29 -29.29
N THR A 226 -9.93 13.41 -28.51
CA THR A 226 -8.46 13.34 -28.39
C THR A 226 -7.84 12.05 -28.92
N GLY A 227 -8.65 11.02 -29.22
CA GLY A 227 -8.17 9.68 -29.55
C GLY A 227 -7.51 8.93 -28.39
N THR A 228 -7.52 9.50 -27.17
CA THR A 228 -6.87 8.92 -25.99
C THR A 228 -7.89 8.17 -25.13
N ALA A 229 -7.60 6.91 -24.82
CA ALA A 229 -8.42 6.11 -23.91
C ALA A 229 -8.18 6.54 -22.46
N LEU A 230 -9.25 6.87 -21.74
CA LEU A 230 -9.17 7.22 -20.32
C LEU A 230 -9.35 5.98 -19.46
N TRP A 231 -8.32 5.63 -18.68
CA TRP A 231 -8.39 4.54 -17.71
C TRP A 231 -8.54 5.09 -16.29
N TYR A 232 -9.71 4.86 -15.68
CA TYR A 232 -9.98 5.23 -14.30
C TYR A 232 -9.44 4.18 -13.32
N VAL A 233 -8.45 4.54 -12.51
CA VAL A 233 -7.81 3.66 -11.52
C VAL A 233 -8.59 3.70 -10.19
N ARG A 234 -9.30 2.61 -9.84
CA ARG A 234 -10.13 2.52 -8.60
C ARG A 234 -9.64 1.50 -7.57
N ASP A 235 -9.49 0.25 -7.97
CA ASP A 235 -8.90 -0.84 -7.18
C ASP A 235 -8.19 -1.73 -8.19
N PRO A 236 -6.98 -1.34 -8.61
CA PRO A 236 -6.35 -2.00 -9.74
C PRO A 236 -6.03 -3.44 -9.34
N VAL A 237 -6.41 -4.38 -10.20
CA VAL A 237 -6.00 -5.80 -10.15
C VAL A 237 -4.50 -5.90 -9.88
N GLU A 238 -3.74 -4.96 -10.41
CA GLU A 238 -2.31 -4.77 -10.23
C GLU A 238 -1.89 -4.56 -8.77
N HIS A 239 -2.67 -3.86 -7.94
CA HIS A 239 -2.37 -3.74 -6.50
C HIS A 239 -2.55 -5.09 -5.79
N ARG A 240 -3.60 -5.86 -6.15
CA ARG A 240 -3.82 -7.19 -5.58
C ARG A 240 -2.74 -8.18 -6.06
N ALA A 241 -2.38 -8.15 -7.34
CA ALA A 241 -1.30 -8.96 -7.90
C ALA A 241 0.06 -8.62 -7.30
N ALA A 242 0.38 -7.33 -7.14
CA ALA A 242 1.56 -6.87 -6.43
C ALA A 242 1.59 -7.35 -4.97
N ALA A 243 0.45 -7.29 -4.28
CA ALA A 243 0.37 -7.78 -2.92
C ALA A 243 0.48 -9.32 -2.82
N ALA A 244 0.01 -10.06 -3.84
CA ALA A 244 0.15 -11.52 -3.91
C ALA A 244 1.62 -11.96 -3.99
N LEU A 245 2.47 -11.21 -4.70
CA LEU A 245 3.92 -11.47 -4.75
C LEU A 245 4.58 -11.50 -3.38
N ARG A 246 4.04 -10.73 -2.43
CA ARG A 246 4.59 -10.64 -1.08
C ARG A 246 4.55 -12.00 -0.38
N ALA A 247 3.58 -12.86 -0.71
CA ALA A 247 3.51 -14.21 -0.18
C ALA A 247 4.58 -15.15 -0.77
N PHE A 248 4.95 -14.96 -2.04
CA PHE A 248 6.04 -15.71 -2.66
C PHE A 248 7.38 -15.33 -2.03
N VAL A 249 7.64 -14.03 -1.86
CA VAL A 249 8.83 -13.57 -1.13
C VAL A 249 8.84 -14.06 0.31
N GLU A 250 7.70 -14.03 1.00
CA GLU A 250 7.62 -14.54 2.36
C GLU A 250 8.04 -16.02 2.42
N ARG A 251 7.55 -16.84 1.49
CA ARG A 251 7.94 -18.24 1.38
C ARG A 251 9.44 -18.38 1.10
N ASP A 252 9.97 -17.60 0.17
CA ASP A 252 11.37 -17.69 -0.25
C ASP A 252 12.34 -17.18 0.84
N ALA A 253 11.95 -16.16 1.60
CA ALA A 253 12.79 -15.50 2.60
C ALA A 253 12.62 -16.04 4.02
N LEU A 254 11.40 -16.42 4.42
CA LEU A 254 11.04 -16.82 5.78
C LEU A 254 10.63 -18.29 5.89
N GLY A 255 10.50 -19.00 4.77
CA GLY A 255 10.06 -20.39 4.75
C GLY A 255 8.66 -20.60 5.34
N ALA A 256 8.39 -21.84 5.74
CA ALA A 256 7.12 -22.23 6.35
C ALA A 256 6.86 -21.47 7.66
N ALA A 257 5.61 -21.08 7.87
CA ALA A 257 5.19 -20.44 9.12
C ALA A 257 5.35 -21.42 10.31
N PRO A 258 5.67 -20.92 11.52
CA PRO A 258 5.65 -21.74 12.73
C PRO A 258 4.27 -22.38 12.95
N ALA A 259 4.21 -23.54 13.61
CA ALA A 259 2.94 -24.21 13.91
C ALA A 259 1.94 -23.34 14.71
N ALA A 260 2.44 -22.46 15.57
CA ALA A 260 1.63 -21.49 16.31
C ALA A 260 1.21 -20.25 15.48
N GLY A 261 1.58 -20.21 14.20
CA GLY A 261 1.22 -19.20 13.22
C GLY A 261 2.22 -18.04 13.12
N ARG A 262 2.13 -17.31 12.00
CA ARG A 262 2.84 -16.07 11.72
C ARG A 262 1.82 -14.97 11.50
N VAL A 263 2.03 -13.80 12.12
CA VAL A 263 1.13 -12.65 11.96
C VAL A 263 1.71 -11.66 10.95
N HIS A 264 0.85 -11.13 10.06
CA HIS A 264 1.22 -10.10 9.09
C HIS A 264 0.53 -8.78 9.43
N ALA A 265 1.30 -7.84 9.97
CA ALA A 265 0.82 -6.53 10.35
C ALA A 265 0.89 -5.55 9.17
N GLN A 266 -0.24 -4.93 8.85
CA GLN A 266 -0.35 -3.93 7.79
C GLN A 266 -1.29 -2.79 8.20
N ALA A 267 -0.80 -1.55 8.13
CA ALA A 267 -1.69 -0.39 8.12
C ALA A 267 -2.39 -0.27 6.77
N ALA A 268 -3.71 -0.10 6.77
CA ALA A 268 -4.49 -0.12 5.53
C ALA A 268 -5.69 0.83 5.53
N ASP A 269 -5.91 1.46 4.37
CA ASP A 269 -7.10 2.26 4.08
C ASP A 269 -8.23 1.37 3.54
N THR A 270 -7.96 0.61 2.46
CA THR A 270 -8.94 -0.27 1.81
C THR A 270 -8.72 -1.76 2.11
N GLY A 271 -7.57 -2.17 2.64
CA GLY A 271 -7.28 -3.59 2.87
C GLY A 271 -7.01 -4.42 1.61
N SER A 272 -6.96 -3.83 0.40
CA SER A 272 -6.64 -4.56 -0.85
C SER A 272 -5.30 -5.30 -0.78
N GLY A 273 -4.33 -4.78 -0.02
CA GLY A 273 -3.04 -5.44 0.21
C GLY A 273 -3.15 -6.75 1.01
N LEU A 274 -4.07 -6.84 1.97
CA LEU A 274 -4.33 -8.07 2.73
C LEU A 274 -4.99 -9.12 1.85
N LEU A 275 -5.97 -8.71 1.04
CA LEU A 275 -6.66 -9.57 0.08
C LEU A 275 -5.68 -10.17 -0.94
N GLY A 276 -4.83 -9.31 -1.52
CA GLY A 276 -3.81 -9.75 -2.48
C GLY A 276 -2.78 -10.68 -1.85
N HIS A 277 -2.22 -10.35 -0.69
CA HIS A 277 -1.26 -11.23 0.01
C HIS A 277 -1.86 -12.61 0.27
N ARG A 278 -3.11 -12.67 0.75
CA ARG A 278 -3.81 -13.94 0.97
C ARG A 278 -3.99 -14.77 -0.31
N ALA A 279 -4.40 -14.13 -1.39
CA ALA A 279 -4.52 -14.79 -2.69
C ALA A 279 -3.17 -15.36 -3.15
N GLY A 280 -2.09 -14.59 -2.93
CA GLY A 280 -0.71 -15.04 -3.15
C GLY A 280 -0.34 -16.24 -2.29
N SER A 281 -0.67 -16.24 -1.00
CA SER A 281 -0.37 -17.37 -0.10
C SER A 281 -1.08 -18.65 -0.54
N ALA A 282 -2.34 -18.54 -0.99
CA ALA A 282 -3.08 -19.69 -1.50
C ALA A 282 -2.42 -20.28 -2.76
N LEU A 283 -1.92 -19.43 -3.66
CA LEU A 283 -1.20 -19.86 -4.85
C LEU A 283 0.18 -20.44 -4.51
N ALA A 284 0.90 -19.82 -3.57
CA ALA A 284 2.22 -20.26 -3.14
C ALA A 284 2.21 -21.61 -2.39
N ALA A 285 1.05 -22.01 -1.85
CA ALA A 285 0.85 -23.28 -1.17
C ALA A 285 0.65 -24.48 -2.12
N ASP A 286 0.51 -24.26 -3.43
CA ASP A 286 0.43 -25.30 -4.47
C ASP A 286 -0.53 -26.47 -4.14
N GLY A 287 -1.71 -26.15 -3.60
CA GLY A 287 -2.73 -27.13 -3.24
C GLY A 287 -2.51 -27.86 -1.89
N ALA A 288 -1.42 -27.59 -1.17
CA ALA A 288 -1.27 -28.02 0.21
C ALA A 288 -2.33 -27.33 1.10
N ALA A 289 -2.87 -28.07 2.07
CA ALA A 289 -3.83 -27.51 3.01
C ALA A 289 -3.19 -26.37 3.82
N ASP A 290 -3.55 -25.14 3.47
CA ASP A 290 -3.12 -23.90 4.12
C ASP A 290 -3.81 -23.69 5.48
N ALA A 291 -3.85 -24.74 6.31
CA ALA A 291 -4.58 -24.76 7.57
C ALA A 291 -3.97 -23.83 8.63
N ALA A 292 -2.69 -23.48 8.48
CA ALA A 292 -1.93 -22.61 9.39
C ALA A 292 -1.51 -21.26 8.75
N GLY A 293 -2.11 -20.89 7.61
CA GLY A 293 -1.72 -19.73 6.81
C GLY A 293 -1.59 -18.41 7.57
N PRO A 294 -0.92 -17.41 6.97
CA PRO A 294 -0.57 -16.16 7.64
C PRO A 294 -1.79 -15.48 8.25
N ARG A 295 -1.67 -15.10 9.52
CA ARG A 295 -2.72 -14.44 10.31
C ARG A 295 -2.65 -12.93 10.09
N PRO A 296 -3.64 -12.29 9.47
CA PRO A 296 -3.54 -10.86 9.21
C PRO A 296 -3.83 -10.04 10.47
N LEU A 297 -3.01 -9.00 10.71
CA LEU A 297 -3.30 -7.92 11.63
C LEU A 297 -3.53 -6.64 10.82
N LEU A 298 -4.78 -6.21 10.77
CA LEU A 298 -5.19 -4.94 10.19
C LEU A 298 -4.93 -3.81 11.21
N VAL A 299 -4.21 -2.78 10.81
CA VAL A 299 -4.00 -1.57 11.62
C VAL A 299 -4.67 -0.36 10.97
N GLN A 300 -5.48 0.39 11.72
CA GLN A 300 -6.13 1.61 11.25
C GLN A 300 -5.99 2.77 12.25
N GLN A 301 -6.41 3.96 11.84
CA GLN A 301 -6.46 5.16 12.67
C GLN A 301 -7.90 5.51 13.07
N PRO A 302 -8.13 6.39 14.06
CA PRO A 302 -9.46 6.60 14.62
C PRO A 302 -10.47 7.14 13.61
N ARG A 303 -10.10 8.13 12.77
CA ARG A 303 -11.03 8.71 11.79
C ARG A 303 -11.51 7.71 10.72
N THR A 304 -10.68 6.74 10.34
CA THR A 304 -10.93 5.83 9.21
C THR A 304 -10.85 4.36 9.60
N CYS A 305 -11.30 4.01 10.81
CA CYS A 305 -11.29 2.64 11.30
C CYS A 305 -12.47 1.77 10.80
N GLY A 306 -13.03 2.05 9.62
CA GLY A 306 -14.23 1.37 9.12
C GLY A 306 -14.06 -0.13 8.93
N LEU A 307 -12.88 -0.60 8.51
CA LEU A 307 -12.60 -2.03 8.37
C LEU A 307 -12.56 -2.72 9.73
N VAL A 308 -11.95 -2.10 10.75
CA VAL A 308 -11.94 -2.64 12.12
C VAL A 308 -13.37 -2.66 12.69
N LEU A 309 -14.14 -1.59 12.50
CA LEU A 309 -15.55 -1.55 12.92
C LEU A 309 -16.39 -2.64 12.24
N HIS A 310 -16.21 -2.84 10.94
CA HIS A 310 -16.94 -3.87 10.19
C HIS A 310 -16.52 -5.29 10.61
N LEU A 311 -15.25 -5.51 10.93
CA LEU A 311 -14.79 -6.77 11.50
C LEU A 311 -15.52 -7.10 12.81
N LEU A 312 -15.64 -6.11 13.70
CA LEU A 312 -16.20 -6.29 15.04
C LEU A 312 -17.73 -6.31 15.06
N THR A 313 -18.38 -5.54 14.18
CA THR A 313 -19.83 -5.25 14.29
C THR A 313 -20.63 -5.51 13.00
N GLY A 314 -19.96 -5.81 11.88
CA GLY A 314 -20.61 -5.94 10.58
C GLY A 314 -20.98 -4.60 9.92
N SER A 315 -20.60 -3.46 10.51
CA SER A 315 -20.85 -2.12 9.96
C SER A 315 -19.60 -1.25 10.02
N CYS A 316 -19.42 -0.37 9.03
CA CYS A 316 -18.39 0.69 9.08
C CYS A 316 -18.82 1.91 9.93
N SER A 317 -20.01 1.87 10.55
CA SER A 317 -20.58 3.00 11.29
C SER A 317 -19.74 3.37 12.51
N ARG A 318 -19.49 4.68 12.67
CA ARG A 318 -18.77 5.26 13.82
C ARG A 318 -19.56 5.18 15.12
N GLU A 319 -20.86 4.95 15.07
CA GLU A 319 -21.70 4.77 16.26
C GLU A 319 -21.29 3.55 17.08
N ALA A 320 -20.67 2.56 16.44
CA ALA A 320 -20.14 1.36 17.07
C ALA A 320 -18.74 1.57 17.70
N ALA A 321 -18.10 2.72 17.51
CA ALA A 321 -16.79 2.99 18.13
C ALA A 321 -16.93 3.27 19.63
N PRO A 322 -15.91 2.93 20.46
CA PRO A 322 -15.95 3.25 21.88
C PRO A 322 -16.14 4.74 22.14
N ARG A 323 -16.94 5.07 23.17
CA ARG A 323 -17.08 6.44 23.64
C ARG A 323 -15.87 6.84 24.48
N TYR A 324 -15.32 8.00 24.22
CA TYR A 324 -14.20 8.55 25.00
C TYR A 324 -14.67 9.65 25.94
N ARG A 325 -14.03 9.77 27.09
CA ARG A 325 -14.18 10.91 28.01
C ARG A 325 -12.96 11.81 27.89
N TYR A 326 -13.21 13.12 27.82
CA TYR A 326 -12.13 14.10 27.83
C TYR A 326 -11.62 14.32 29.26
N ASP A 327 -10.32 14.12 29.46
CA ASP A 327 -9.59 14.48 30.67
C ASP A 327 -8.94 15.86 30.44
N ALA A 328 -9.51 16.89 31.08
CA ALA A 328 -9.06 18.27 30.93
C ALA A 328 -7.66 18.51 31.51
N ALA A 329 -7.25 17.76 32.53
CA ALA A 329 -5.93 17.90 33.16
C ALA A 329 -4.83 17.38 32.22
N ARG A 330 -5.09 16.26 31.54
CA ARG A 330 -4.15 15.68 30.58
C ARG A 330 -4.31 16.21 29.15
N ARG A 331 -5.43 16.88 28.87
CA ARG A 331 -5.86 17.28 27.52
C ARG A 331 -5.90 16.09 26.55
N LEU A 332 -6.42 14.96 27.03
CA LEU A 332 -6.50 13.69 26.31
C LEU A 332 -7.89 13.08 26.44
N HIS A 333 -8.23 12.25 25.48
CA HIS A 333 -9.44 11.43 25.49
C HIS A 333 -9.09 10.02 25.95
N HIS A 334 -9.87 9.45 26.87
CA HIS A 334 -9.66 8.09 27.38
C HIS A 334 -10.91 7.24 27.25
N GLN A 335 -10.73 5.93 27.01
CA GLN A 335 -11.80 4.96 27.17
C GLN A 335 -12.21 4.82 28.64
N PRO A 336 -13.51 4.60 28.96
CA PRO A 336 -13.97 4.35 30.31
C PRO A 336 -13.28 3.13 30.95
N PRO A 337 -12.92 3.18 32.24
CA PRO A 337 -12.08 2.16 32.88
C PRO A 337 -12.76 0.81 33.11
N GLY A 338 -14.09 0.72 33.04
CA GLY A 338 -14.84 -0.49 33.42
C GLY A 338 -14.73 -1.67 32.43
N SER A 339 -14.52 -1.40 31.15
CA SER A 339 -14.32 -2.43 30.11
C SER A 339 -13.74 -1.77 28.85
N PRO A 340 -12.43 -1.45 28.82
CA PRO A 340 -11.83 -0.84 27.65
C PRO A 340 -11.76 -1.86 26.52
N ASP A 341 -12.21 -1.46 25.33
CA ASP A 341 -12.10 -2.29 24.14
C ASP A 341 -10.62 -2.34 23.70
N PRO A 342 -9.99 -3.53 23.68
CA PRO A 342 -8.58 -3.69 23.33
C PRO A 342 -8.29 -3.35 21.86
N HIS A 343 -9.28 -3.37 20.97
CA HIS A 343 -9.11 -3.04 19.56
C HIS A 343 -8.94 -1.54 19.32
N PHE A 344 -9.31 -0.68 20.28
CA PHE A 344 -9.25 0.78 20.12
C PHE A 344 -8.20 1.41 21.05
N PRO A 345 -7.70 2.62 20.73
CA PRO A 345 -6.72 3.29 21.56
C PRO A 345 -7.22 3.46 22.99
N ARG A 346 -6.37 3.23 23.99
CA ARG A 346 -6.76 3.54 25.37
C ARG A 346 -6.84 5.05 25.59
N THR A 347 -6.00 5.77 24.85
CA THR A 347 -5.81 7.22 24.94
C THR A 347 -5.62 7.81 23.53
N ALA A 348 -6.21 8.96 23.25
CA ALA A 348 -6.04 9.71 22.00
C ALA A 348 -6.06 11.23 22.24
N HIS A 349 -5.52 12.03 21.32
CA HIS A 349 -5.70 13.49 21.38
C HIS A 349 -7.11 13.88 20.97
N HIS A 350 -7.71 13.14 20.03
CA HIS A 350 -9.10 13.27 19.65
C HIS A 350 -9.66 11.92 19.15
N PRO A 351 -10.94 11.56 19.41
CA PRO A 351 -11.52 10.29 18.96
C PRO A 351 -11.61 10.13 17.43
N GLU A 352 -11.46 11.24 16.70
CA GLU A 352 -11.46 11.30 15.22
C GLU A 352 -10.16 11.87 14.63
N GLU A 353 -9.06 11.79 15.38
CA GLU A 353 -7.78 12.27 14.87
C GLU A 353 -7.33 11.50 13.61
N VAL A 354 -6.54 12.21 12.80
CA VAL A 354 -5.87 11.70 11.61
C VAL A 354 -4.38 11.59 11.93
N VAL A 355 -3.85 10.38 11.84
CA VAL A 355 -2.42 10.07 11.98
C VAL A 355 -1.75 10.13 10.61
N GLU A 356 -2.29 9.38 9.65
CA GLU A 356 -1.89 9.33 8.25
C GLU A 356 -2.99 9.96 7.37
N PRO A 357 -2.77 11.19 6.83
CA PRO A 357 -3.73 11.85 5.94
C PRO A 357 -4.04 11.06 4.67
N ALA A 358 -3.18 10.12 4.29
CA ALA A 358 -3.40 9.28 3.13
C ALA A 358 -4.47 8.21 3.30
N PHE A 359 -4.89 7.93 4.54
CA PHE A 359 -5.96 6.98 4.84
C PHE A 359 -7.25 7.73 5.10
N PHE A 360 -8.01 8.02 4.05
CA PHE A 360 -9.24 8.81 4.13
C PHE A 360 -10.52 8.00 3.85
N THR A 361 -10.42 6.71 3.55
CA THR A 361 -11.58 5.87 3.21
C THR A 361 -12.27 5.38 4.47
N ARG A 362 -13.47 5.90 4.75
CA ARG A 362 -14.24 5.52 5.96
C ARG A 362 -15.03 4.22 5.81
N ALA A 363 -15.55 3.95 4.62
CA ALA A 363 -16.39 2.77 4.34
C ALA A 363 -15.92 2.11 3.04
N PRO A 364 -14.75 1.45 3.04
CA PRO A 364 -14.23 0.81 1.84
C PRO A 364 -15.14 -0.33 1.39
N GLY A 365 -15.40 -0.44 0.08
CA GLY A 365 -16.25 -1.50 -0.48
C GLY A 365 -15.70 -2.92 -0.27
N THR A 366 -14.43 -3.04 0.08
CA THR A 366 -13.73 -4.28 0.44
C THR A 366 -14.01 -4.74 1.88
N ALA A 367 -14.70 -3.96 2.72
CA ALA A 367 -14.91 -4.29 4.13
C ALA A 367 -15.52 -5.69 4.39
N PRO A 368 -16.52 -6.16 3.61
CA PRO A 368 -17.04 -7.52 3.75
C PRO A 368 -15.99 -8.58 3.45
N GLU A 369 -15.26 -8.44 2.35
CA GLU A 369 -14.22 -9.38 1.88
C GLU A 369 -13.06 -9.47 2.90
N VAL A 370 -12.57 -8.31 3.35
CA VAL A 370 -11.49 -8.21 4.35
C VAL A 370 -11.91 -8.82 5.68
N SER A 371 -13.15 -8.57 6.14
CA SER A 371 -13.66 -9.12 7.40
C SER A 371 -13.83 -10.64 7.33
N ALA A 372 -14.32 -11.17 6.20
CA ALA A 372 -14.42 -12.60 5.97
C ALA A 372 -13.04 -13.26 6.00
N LEU A 373 -12.05 -12.67 5.33
CA LEU A 373 -10.66 -13.12 5.34
C LEU A 373 -10.07 -13.14 6.76
N LEU A 374 -10.22 -12.05 7.52
CA LEU A 374 -9.70 -11.95 8.89
C LEU A 374 -10.31 -13.05 9.79
N ARG A 375 -11.61 -13.28 9.72
CA ARG A 375 -12.29 -14.35 10.49
C ARG A 375 -11.82 -15.75 10.07
N ALA A 376 -11.72 -16.01 8.77
CA ALA A 376 -11.29 -17.30 8.24
C ALA A 376 -9.85 -17.67 8.65
N HIS A 377 -8.98 -16.67 8.80
CA HIS A 377 -7.55 -16.87 9.05
C HIS A 377 -7.09 -16.45 10.44
N ARG A 378 -8.01 -16.42 11.42
CA ARG A 378 -7.71 -16.07 12.83
C ARG A 378 -6.93 -14.76 12.96
N GLY A 379 -7.21 -13.83 12.04
CA GLY A 379 -6.70 -12.48 12.00
C GLY A 379 -7.53 -11.54 12.86
N THR A 380 -7.06 -10.31 13.01
CA THR A 380 -7.74 -9.30 13.82
C THR A 380 -7.45 -7.88 13.35
N GLY A 381 -8.12 -6.90 13.95
CA GLY A 381 -7.95 -5.48 13.66
C GLY A 381 -7.58 -4.70 14.91
N ILE A 382 -6.84 -3.61 14.75
CA ILE A 382 -6.55 -2.67 15.83
C ILE A 382 -6.52 -1.24 15.30
N VAL A 383 -6.99 -0.30 16.11
CA VAL A 383 -6.94 1.13 15.88
C VAL A 383 -5.87 1.73 16.80
N VAL A 384 -5.01 2.58 16.23
CA VAL A 384 -3.93 3.27 16.95
C VAL A 384 -4.13 4.77 16.92
N SER A 385 -3.86 5.43 18.04
CA SER A 385 -3.90 6.89 18.14
C SER A 385 -2.57 7.52 17.75
N ARG A 386 -2.59 8.81 17.39
CA ARG A 386 -1.40 9.65 17.27
C ARG A 386 -0.64 9.69 18.59
N TYR A 387 -1.37 9.75 19.72
CA TYR A 387 -0.77 9.70 21.05
C TYR A 387 0.04 8.41 21.27
N GLU A 388 -0.53 7.24 20.94
CA GLU A 388 0.16 5.95 21.06
C GLU A 388 1.38 5.89 20.13
N CYS A 389 1.24 6.37 18.89
CA CYS A 389 2.34 6.44 17.92
C CYS A 389 3.50 7.31 18.42
N LEU A 390 3.19 8.50 18.96
CA LEU A 390 4.19 9.43 19.50
C LEU A 390 4.86 8.87 20.76
N THR A 391 4.09 8.25 21.65
CA THR A 391 4.61 7.64 22.88
C THR A 391 5.61 6.53 22.57
N ARG A 392 5.33 5.70 21.57
CA ARG A 392 6.24 4.62 21.14
C ARG A 392 7.37 5.08 20.25
N TYR A 393 7.28 6.29 19.69
CA TYR A 393 8.17 6.74 18.61
C TYR A 393 9.66 6.53 18.93
N PRO A 394 10.21 6.92 20.09
CA PRO A 394 11.63 6.71 20.38
C PRO A 394 12.04 5.23 20.34
N SER A 395 11.22 4.34 20.91
CA SER A 395 11.46 2.90 20.90
C SER A 395 11.36 2.31 19.48
N LEU A 396 10.44 2.81 18.65
CA LEU A 396 10.34 2.39 17.25
C LEU A 396 11.56 2.81 16.44
N ARG A 397 12.12 4.00 16.69
CA ARG A 397 13.37 4.43 16.06
C ARG A 397 14.52 3.48 16.42
N ALA A 398 14.63 3.10 17.69
CA ALA A 398 15.66 2.17 18.15
C ALA A 398 15.47 0.76 17.55
N LEU A 399 14.23 0.28 17.48
CA LEU A 399 13.89 -1.03 16.90
C LEU A 399 14.25 -1.11 15.41
N LEU A 400 14.01 -0.03 14.66
CA LEU A 400 14.21 0.05 13.20
C LEU A 400 15.66 0.37 12.79
N GLY A 401 16.45 0.98 13.67
CA GLY A 401 17.84 1.37 13.42
C GLY A 401 18.71 0.24 12.87
N PRO A 402 18.73 -0.96 13.50
CA PRO A 402 19.51 -2.11 13.00
C PRO A 402 19.13 -2.56 11.59
N ALA A 403 17.88 -2.36 11.17
CA ALA A 403 17.43 -2.66 9.80
C ALA A 403 17.78 -1.56 8.78
N GLY A 404 18.54 -0.53 9.18
CA GLY A 404 18.89 0.60 8.33
C GLY A 404 17.73 1.56 8.05
N VAL A 405 16.62 1.44 8.80
CA VAL A 405 15.45 2.31 8.63
C VAL A 405 15.53 3.50 9.57
N ALA A 406 15.91 4.65 9.02
CA ALA A 406 16.03 5.88 9.78
C ALA A 406 14.71 6.67 9.81
N LEU A 407 14.10 6.75 10.98
CA LEU A 407 13.01 7.69 11.27
C LEU A 407 13.60 9.02 11.78
N PRO A 408 13.04 10.19 11.38
CA PRO A 408 13.52 11.49 11.82
C PRO A 408 13.45 11.61 13.35
N ALA A 409 14.36 12.39 13.95
CA ALA A 409 14.35 12.60 15.39
C ALA A 409 13.10 13.35 15.85
N ASP A 410 12.67 14.34 15.06
CA ASP A 410 11.41 15.06 15.24
C ASP A 410 10.28 14.38 14.45
N PRO A 411 9.26 13.80 15.12
CA PRO A 411 8.14 13.16 14.46
C PRO A 411 7.35 14.11 13.55
N ALA A 412 7.37 15.42 13.78
CA ALA A 412 6.67 16.40 12.94
C ALA A 412 7.23 16.45 11.51
N ARG A 413 8.45 15.95 11.30
CA ARG A 413 9.11 15.86 9.98
C ARG A 413 8.81 14.56 9.23
N LEU A 414 8.05 13.63 9.84
CA LEU A 414 7.66 12.38 9.19
C LEU A 414 6.53 12.65 8.19
N ALA A 415 6.75 12.31 6.92
CA ALA A 415 5.77 12.54 5.85
C ALA A 415 4.81 11.36 5.65
N ASP A 416 5.18 10.16 6.10
CA ASP A 416 4.34 8.96 6.04
C ASP A 416 4.38 8.20 7.36
N TRP A 417 3.20 8.04 7.98
CA TRP A 417 3.03 7.44 9.30
C TRP A 417 2.68 5.95 9.24
N SER A 418 2.52 5.35 8.06
CA SER A 418 2.03 3.98 7.92
C SER A 418 2.89 2.93 8.63
N LEU A 419 4.23 3.04 8.56
CA LEU A 419 5.14 2.14 9.28
C LEU A 419 5.04 2.32 10.80
N VAL A 420 5.00 3.57 11.27
CA VAL A 420 4.86 3.89 12.71
C VAL A 420 3.53 3.36 13.25
N MET A 421 2.45 3.55 12.50
CA MET A 421 1.14 3.00 12.82
C MET A 421 1.19 1.48 12.89
N THR A 422 1.74 0.82 11.86
CA THR A 422 1.81 -0.64 11.78
C THR A 422 2.56 -1.25 12.97
N LEU A 423 3.74 -0.72 13.29
CA LEU A 423 4.54 -1.18 14.44
C LEU A 423 3.84 -0.89 15.77
N THR A 424 3.27 0.31 15.93
CA THR A 424 2.50 0.67 17.12
C THR A 424 1.32 -0.29 17.31
N GLY A 425 0.60 -0.58 16.24
CA GLY A 425 -0.55 -1.49 16.24
C GLY A 425 -0.15 -2.91 16.59
N ALA A 426 0.93 -3.42 16.00
CA ALA A 426 1.44 -4.75 16.30
C ALA A 426 1.91 -4.90 17.75
N LEU A 427 2.68 -3.93 18.26
CA LEU A 427 3.12 -3.93 19.68
C LEU A 427 1.91 -3.82 20.62
N ASN A 428 0.98 -2.90 20.35
CA ASN A 428 -0.24 -2.77 21.12
C ASN A 428 -1.08 -4.05 21.09
N ALA A 429 -1.17 -4.74 19.95
CA ALA A 429 -1.94 -5.97 19.82
C ALA A 429 -1.34 -7.10 20.66
N VAL A 430 -0.01 -7.23 20.71
CA VAL A 430 0.68 -8.16 21.63
C VAL A 430 0.39 -7.78 23.09
N GLU A 431 0.58 -6.51 23.46
CA GLU A 431 0.42 -6.06 24.84
C GLU A 431 -1.02 -6.11 25.36
N ARG A 432 -2.00 -5.99 24.46
CA ARG A 432 -3.43 -6.07 24.77
C ARG A 432 -3.98 -7.50 24.65
N GLY A 433 -3.14 -8.49 24.35
CA GLY A 433 -3.55 -9.89 24.23
C GLY A 433 -4.41 -10.21 23.00
N LEU A 434 -4.39 -9.33 21.99
CA LEU A 434 -5.07 -9.59 20.71
C LEU A 434 -4.31 -10.60 19.83
N LEU A 435 -3.01 -10.77 20.09
CA LEU A 435 -2.15 -11.71 19.37
C LEU A 435 -1.42 -12.63 20.35
N THR A 436 -1.32 -13.89 19.96
CA THR A 436 -0.60 -14.96 20.69
C THR A 436 0.49 -15.61 19.81
N ALA A 437 0.82 -14.99 18.67
CA ALA A 437 1.73 -15.59 17.70
C ALA A 437 3.21 -15.41 18.11
N PRO A 438 4.06 -16.42 17.86
CA PRO A 438 5.49 -16.37 18.14
C PRO A 438 6.27 -15.49 17.15
N GLU A 439 5.66 -15.09 16.03
CA GLU A 439 6.31 -14.33 14.97
C GLU A 439 5.37 -13.29 14.37
N VAL A 440 5.87 -12.07 14.18
CA VAL A 440 5.18 -10.95 13.53
C VAL A 440 6.03 -10.40 12.39
N VAL A 441 5.45 -10.38 11.19
CA VAL A 441 5.98 -9.72 10.00
C VAL A 441 5.30 -8.37 9.83
N VAL A 442 6.11 -7.32 9.83
CA VAL A 442 5.67 -5.93 9.66
C VAL A 442 5.96 -5.50 8.24
N HIS A 443 4.94 -5.07 7.50
CA HIS A 443 5.13 -4.60 6.12
C HIS A 443 5.40 -3.10 6.10
N ARG A 444 6.56 -2.71 5.54
CA ARG A 444 6.89 -1.33 5.21
C ARG A 444 6.57 -1.07 3.74
N THR A 445 5.47 -0.37 3.48
CA THR A 445 4.98 -0.08 2.12
C THR A 445 5.27 1.35 1.66
N ALA A 446 5.71 2.21 2.57
CA ALA A 446 6.22 3.54 2.32
C ALA A 446 7.03 4.02 3.54
N SER A 447 7.95 4.97 3.35
CA SER A 447 8.60 5.69 4.45
C SER A 447 9.47 6.80 3.89
N HIS A 448 9.02 8.05 4.03
CA HIS A 448 9.80 9.22 3.63
C HIS A 448 9.79 10.26 4.73
N SER A 449 10.90 10.96 4.89
CA SER A 449 10.91 12.22 5.64
C SER A 449 10.53 13.38 4.73
N ALA A 450 9.97 14.44 5.30
CA ALA A 450 9.67 15.67 4.57
C ALA A 450 10.93 16.31 3.94
N ALA A 451 12.12 16.02 4.48
CA ALA A 451 13.38 16.54 3.95
C ALA A 451 13.93 15.74 2.76
N GLU A 452 13.47 14.50 2.56
CA GLU A 452 13.92 13.67 1.43
C GLU A 452 13.26 14.08 0.11
N ARG A 453 12.19 14.89 0.15
CA ARG A 453 11.40 15.24 -1.03
C ARG A 453 10.92 16.67 -0.97
N THR A 454 11.20 17.42 -2.02
CA THR A 454 10.58 18.72 -2.26
C THR A 454 9.21 18.48 -2.91
N PRO A 455 8.11 19.03 -2.35
CA PRO A 455 6.79 18.93 -2.99
C PRO A 455 6.74 19.67 -4.33
N VAL A 456 5.83 19.27 -5.22
CA VAL A 456 5.53 20.03 -6.44
C VAL A 456 5.14 21.47 -6.06
N PRO A 457 5.81 22.51 -6.62
CA PRO A 457 5.44 23.90 -6.38
C PRO A 457 3.99 24.18 -6.76
N GLY A 458 3.29 24.99 -5.95
CA GLY A 458 1.85 25.19 -6.14
C GLY A 458 1.44 25.83 -7.45
N ALA A 459 2.30 26.68 -8.01
CA ALA A 459 2.11 27.29 -9.32
C ALA A 459 2.14 26.28 -10.48
N LEU A 460 2.66 25.06 -10.24
CA LEU A 460 2.75 24.00 -11.24
C LEU A 460 1.58 23.00 -11.16
N ALA A 461 0.75 23.07 -10.13
CA ALA A 461 -0.47 22.28 -10.01
C ALA A 461 -1.62 22.91 -10.80
N ARG A 462 -2.57 22.07 -11.22
CA ARG A 462 -3.88 22.48 -11.73
C ARG A 462 -4.93 22.24 -10.67
N TYR A 463 -6.06 22.93 -10.77
CA TYR A 463 -7.14 22.81 -9.82
C TYR A 463 -8.42 22.43 -10.53
N ALA A 464 -9.20 21.56 -9.92
CA ALA A 464 -10.52 21.18 -10.39
C ALA A 464 -11.37 20.70 -9.21
N ASP A 465 -12.49 21.37 -9.01
CA ASP A 465 -13.48 21.06 -7.97
C ASP A 465 -14.80 20.54 -8.58
N SER A 466 -14.91 20.57 -9.92
CA SER A 466 -16.03 20.02 -10.67
C SER A 466 -15.59 19.12 -11.84
N ALA A 467 -16.51 18.29 -12.34
CA ALA A 467 -16.25 17.43 -13.50
C ALA A 467 -15.93 18.24 -14.76
N ASP A 468 -16.51 19.44 -14.93
CA ASP A 468 -16.28 20.31 -16.09
C ASP A 468 -14.91 20.99 -16.02
N GLU A 469 -14.49 21.45 -14.84
CA GLU A 469 -13.14 21.95 -14.63
C GLU A 469 -12.09 20.87 -14.87
N LEU A 470 -12.34 19.66 -14.38
CA LEU A 470 -11.47 18.52 -14.65
C LEU A 470 -11.44 18.23 -16.16
N HIS A 471 -12.58 18.31 -16.86
CA HIS A 471 -12.62 18.18 -18.31
C HIS A 471 -11.76 19.20 -19.03
N ALA A 472 -11.81 20.48 -18.64
CA ALA A 472 -10.98 21.52 -19.24
C ALA A 472 -9.48 21.24 -19.06
N VAL A 473 -9.07 20.80 -17.85
CA VAL A 473 -7.68 20.41 -17.58
C VAL A 473 -7.25 19.23 -18.45
N LEU A 474 -8.08 18.19 -18.53
CA LEU A 474 -7.75 16.97 -19.27
C LEU A 474 -7.73 17.20 -20.78
N THR A 475 -8.67 17.94 -21.33
CA THR A 475 -8.66 18.29 -22.76
C THR A 475 -7.40 19.08 -23.11
N GLY A 476 -7.02 20.08 -22.32
CA GLY A 476 -5.78 20.84 -22.54
C GLY A 476 -4.50 20.01 -22.35
N ALA A 477 -4.52 19.00 -21.47
CA ALA A 477 -3.41 18.07 -21.29
C ALA A 477 -3.29 17.06 -22.43
N LEU A 478 -4.41 16.72 -23.09
CA LEU A 478 -4.50 15.63 -24.04
C LEU A 478 -4.55 16.05 -25.52
N ASP A 479 -4.89 17.31 -25.80
CA ASP A 479 -4.95 17.84 -27.17
C ASP A 479 -3.54 18.07 -27.74
N ASP A 480 -3.24 17.32 -28.80
CA ASP A 480 -2.00 17.42 -29.57
C ASP A 480 -2.19 18.18 -30.90
N ARG A 481 -3.44 18.57 -31.26
CA ARG A 481 -3.79 19.12 -32.59
C ARG A 481 -3.21 20.49 -32.89
N GLY A 482 -2.57 21.14 -31.92
CA GLY A 482 -1.94 22.44 -32.09
C GLY A 482 -0.49 22.43 -32.62
N ARG A 483 0.16 21.28 -32.86
CA ARG A 483 1.64 21.27 -33.09
C ARG A 483 2.17 20.23 -34.08
N SER A 484 1.56 20.15 -35.25
CA SER A 484 2.33 19.88 -36.48
C SER A 484 2.77 21.21 -37.06
N ARG A 485 3.76 21.88 -36.44
CA ARG A 485 4.53 22.98 -37.02
C ARG A 485 5.94 22.97 -36.46
#